data_AF-A0A960SRA7-F1
#
_entry.id   AF-A0A960SRA7-F1
#
_cell.length_a   1.000
_cell.length_b   1.000
_cell.length_c   1.000
_cell.angle_alpha   90.00
_cell.angle_beta   90.00
_cell.angle_gamma   90.00
#
_symmetry.space_group_name_H-M   'P 1'
#
loop_
_entity.id
_entity.type
_entity.pdbx_description
1 polymer ?
#
loop_
_entity_poly.entity_id
_entity_poly.type
_entity_poly.pdbx_seq_one_letter_code
_entity_poly.pdbx_strand_id
1 'polypeptide(L)'
;MTRTQIQLPDDVYERARKVSRSREISFAELARRGLEYILSVYDPEPGELQDWELPRPRRLGWVGLSDADIKEQAQLTATEASLTRPRRR
;
A
#
# COMPACT_ATOMS: atom_id res chain seq x y z
N MET A 1 -30.65 -1.36 3.11
CA MET A 1 -30.34 -0.98 1.72
C MET A 1 -31.29 0.14 1.30
N THR A 2 -30.78 1.23 0.72
CA THR A 2 -31.58 2.34 0.18
C THR A 2 -31.83 2.11 -1.32
N ARG A 3 -33.09 2.16 -1.76
CA ARG A 3 -33.42 2.01 -3.18
C ARG A 3 -32.96 3.27 -3.93
N THR A 4 -32.07 3.09 -4.90
CA THR A 4 -31.51 4.17 -5.70
C THR A 4 -31.76 3.87 -7.18
N GLN A 5 -32.23 4.87 -7.93
CA GLN A 5 -32.35 4.79 -9.39
C GLN A 5 -31.24 5.63 -10.02
N ILE A 6 -30.47 5.01 -10.91
CA ILE A 6 -29.38 5.67 -11.63
C ILE A 6 -29.60 5.51 -13.14
N GLN A 7 -29.12 6.47 -13.92
CA GLN A 7 -29.07 6.37 -15.37
C GLN A 7 -27.65 5.99 -15.79
N LEU A 8 -27.54 5.09 -16.76
CA LEU A 8 -26.28 4.64 -17.33
C LEU A 8 -26.34 4.80 -18.84
N PRO A 9 -25.25 5.20 -19.51
CA PRO A 9 -25.15 5.08 -20.95
C PRO A 9 -25.38 3.62 -21.39
N ASP A 10 -26.07 3.44 -22.52
CA ASP A 10 -26.45 2.10 -23.02
C ASP A 10 -25.24 1.17 -23.20
N ASP A 11 -24.13 1.71 -23.72
CA ASP A 11 -22.90 0.94 -23.92
C ASP A 11 -22.28 0.47 -22.59
N VAL A 12 -22.40 1.29 -21.54
CA VAL A 12 -21.92 0.96 -20.19
C VAL A 12 -22.79 -0.12 -19.58
N TYR A 13 -24.12 0.04 -19.69
CA TYR A 13 -25.08 -0.95 -19.20
C TYR A 13 -24.86 -2.32 -19.84
N GLU A 14 -24.72 -2.39 -21.16
CA GLU A 14 -24.52 -3.65 -21.87
C GLU A 14 -23.20 -4.33 -21.51
N ARG A 15 -22.12 -3.56 -21.36
CA ARG A 15 -20.83 -4.11 -20.89
C ARG A 15 -20.92 -4.63 -19.46
N ALA A 16 -21.54 -3.87 -18.55
CA ALA A 16 -21.73 -4.30 -17.18
C ALA A 16 -22.61 -5.56 -17.09
N ARG A 17 -23.64 -5.68 -17.92
CA ARG A 17 -24.50 -6.86 -18.00
C ARG A 17 -23.76 -8.11 -18.48
N LYS A 18 -22.83 -7.96 -19.44
CA LYS A 18 -21.94 -9.06 -19.87
C LYS A 18 -21.06 -9.54 -18.71
N VAL A 19 -20.48 -8.60 -17.95
CA VAL A 19 -19.65 -8.92 -16.78
C VAL A 19 -20.45 -9.62 -15.70
N SER A 20 -21.65 -9.12 -15.37
CA SER A 20 -22.48 -9.71 -14.32
C SER A 20 -22.88 -11.15 -14.67
N ARG A 21 -23.23 -11.41 -15.94
CA ARG A 21 -23.52 -12.77 -16.43
C ARG A 21 -22.30 -13.68 -16.37
N SER A 22 -21.15 -13.21 -16.86
CA SER A 22 -19.89 -13.98 -16.84
C SER A 22 -19.42 -14.34 -15.43
N ARG A 23 -19.79 -13.53 -14.43
CA ARG A 23 -19.44 -13.75 -13.02
C ARG A 23 -20.56 -14.39 -12.21
N GLU A 24 -21.68 -14.75 -12.85
CA GLU A 24 -22.86 -15.34 -12.21
C GLU A 24 -23.37 -14.53 -11.00
N ILE A 25 -23.29 -13.20 -11.09
CA ILE A 25 -23.79 -12.27 -10.07
C ILE A 25 -24.90 -11.39 -10.63
N SER A 26 -25.75 -10.88 -9.73
CA SER A 26 -26.76 -9.90 -10.11
C SER A 26 -26.11 -8.57 -10.54
N PHE A 27 -26.82 -7.81 -11.36
CA PHE A 27 -26.37 -6.46 -11.75
C PHE A 27 -26.22 -5.54 -10.53
N ALA A 28 -27.12 -5.67 -9.54
CA ALA A 28 -27.06 -4.92 -8.29
C ALA A 28 -25.80 -5.22 -7.48
N GLU A 29 -25.38 -6.50 -7.44
CA GLU A 29 -24.15 -6.91 -6.77
C GLU A 29 -22.90 -6.36 -7.48
N LEU A 30 -22.90 -6.37 -8.81
CA LEU A 30 -21.82 -5.73 -9.59
C LEU A 30 -21.73 -4.23 -9.29
N ALA A 31 -22.87 -3.53 -9.28
CA ALA A 31 -22.93 -2.10 -8.98
C ALA A 31 -22.45 -1.80 -7.55
N ARG A 32 -22.87 -2.59 -6.56
CA ARG A 32 -22.40 -2.48 -5.16
C ARG A 32 -20.89 -2.60 -5.07
N ARG A 33 -20.32 -3.68 -5.62
CA ARG A 33 -18.85 -3.90 -5.61
C ARG A 33 -18.09 -2.80 -6.34
N GLY A 34 -18.64 -2.30 -7.45
CA GLY A 34 -18.05 -1.18 -8.18
C GLY A 34 -17.98 0.09 -7.33
N LEU A 35 -19.07 0.43 -6.63
CA LEU A 35 -19.12 1.58 -5.74
C LEU A 35 -18.17 1.40 -4.54
N GLU A 36 -18.17 0.23 -3.91
CA GLU A 36 -17.24 -0.06 -2.79
C GLU A 36 -15.78 0.03 -3.22
N TYR A 37 -15.44 -0.47 -4.40
CA TYR A 37 -14.09 -0.34 -4.93
C TYR A 37 -13.69 1.13 -5.12
N ILE A 38 -14.55 1.93 -5.75
CA ILE A 38 -14.27 3.36 -5.94
C ILE A 38 -14.12 4.09 -4.60
N LEU A 39 -14.97 3.80 -3.61
CA LEU A 39 -14.87 4.40 -2.27
C LEU A 39 -13.61 3.94 -1.52
N SER A 40 -13.12 2.71 -1.76
CA SER A 40 -11.85 2.25 -1.19
C SER A 40 -10.62 2.95 -1.78
N VAL A 41 -10.75 3.51 -2.98
CA VAL A 41 -9.67 4.25 -3.68
C VAL A 41 -9.76 5.74 -3.37
N TYR A 42 -10.96 6.29 -3.36
CA TYR A 42 -11.25 7.69 -3.10
C TYR A 42 -11.99 7.78 -1.77
N ASP A 43 -11.24 7.88 -0.68
CA ASP A 43 -11.80 8.17 0.63
C ASP A 43 -12.30 9.63 0.63
N PRO A 44 -13.62 9.88 0.70
CA PRO A 44 -14.16 11.24 0.60
C PRO A 44 -13.86 12.08 1.85
N GLU A 45 -13.61 11.41 2.98
CA GLU A 45 -12.91 11.98 4.10
C GLU A 45 -11.46 11.52 3.94
N PRO A 46 -10.44 12.36 3.83
CA PRO A 46 -9.10 11.91 4.16
C PRO A 46 -9.18 11.56 5.65
N GLY A 47 -9.58 10.32 5.96
CA GLY A 47 -9.95 9.90 7.31
C GLY A 47 -8.87 10.43 8.22
N GLU A 48 -9.26 11.34 9.13
CA GLU A 48 -8.39 12.24 9.91
C GLU A 48 -6.96 11.86 9.64
N LEU A 49 -6.25 12.49 8.67
CA LEU A 49 -4.88 12.12 8.29
C LEU A 49 -4.15 11.73 9.57
N GLN A 50 -4.16 10.45 9.92
CA GLN A 50 -3.58 10.01 11.16
C GLN A 50 -2.15 10.12 10.76
N ASP A 51 -1.52 11.20 11.22
CA ASP A 51 -0.16 11.58 10.88
C ASP A 51 0.59 10.28 10.79
N TRP A 52 0.88 9.87 9.56
CA TRP A 52 1.31 8.51 9.36
C TRP A 52 2.66 8.39 10.07
N GLU A 53 2.65 7.74 11.23
CA GLU A 53 3.85 7.62 12.03
C GLU A 53 4.65 6.44 11.50
N LEU A 54 5.90 6.72 11.13
CA LEU A 54 6.84 5.68 10.74
C LEU A 54 6.93 4.65 11.89
N PRO A 55 6.55 3.37 11.66
CA PRO A 55 6.58 2.38 12.72
C PRO A 55 8.03 2.22 13.20
N ARG A 56 8.20 2.08 14.53
CA ARG A 56 9.53 1.85 15.09
C ARG A 56 10.15 0.60 14.46
N PRO A 57 11.45 0.65 14.08
CA PRO A 57 12.16 -0.52 13.58
C PRO A 57 11.98 -1.71 14.52
N ARG A 58 11.64 -2.88 13.96
CA ARG A 58 11.62 -4.12 14.74
C ARG A 58 13.05 -4.43 15.20
N ARG A 59 13.21 -4.97 16.40
CA ARG A 59 14.51 -5.51 16.86
C ARG A 59 14.87 -6.73 15.99
N LEU A 60 15.58 -6.50 14.89
CA LEU A 60 15.99 -7.53 13.92
C LEU A 60 17.29 -8.26 14.32
N GLY A 61 17.68 -8.21 15.60
CA GLY A 61 18.68 -9.14 16.16
C GLY A 61 20.15 -8.80 15.93
N TRP A 62 20.49 -7.55 15.61
CA TRP A 62 21.90 -7.13 15.66
C TRP A 62 22.33 -7.04 17.12
N VAL A 63 23.20 -7.96 17.53
CA VAL A 63 23.70 -8.04 18.91
C VAL A 63 25.02 -7.29 18.98
N GLY A 64 25.12 -6.34 19.92
CA GLY A 64 26.37 -5.67 20.25
C GLY A 64 26.63 -4.33 19.57
N LEU A 65 25.68 -3.80 18.78
CA LEU A 65 25.76 -2.46 18.19
C LEU A 65 24.49 -1.68 18.53
N SER A 66 24.62 -0.40 18.89
CA SER A 66 23.49 0.51 19.03
C SER A 66 22.96 0.91 17.65
N ASP A 67 21.76 1.50 17.59
CA ASP A 67 21.18 2.00 16.33
C ASP A 67 22.10 3.02 15.62
N ALA A 68 22.84 3.81 16.41
CA ALA A 68 23.84 4.76 15.90
C ALA A 68 25.03 4.04 15.27
N ASP A 69 25.56 3.01 15.93
CA ASP A 69 26.70 2.24 15.42
C ASP A 69 26.30 1.44 14.17
N ILE A 70 25.06 0.93 14.11
CA ILE A 70 24.53 0.27 12.91
C ILE A 70 24.48 1.25 11.74
N LYS A 71 23.98 2.47 11.96
CA LYS A 71 23.94 3.51 10.92
C LYS A 71 25.35 3.83 10.42
N GLU A 72 26.30 4.01 11.33
CA GLU A 72 27.69 4.29 10.98
C GLU A 72 28.32 3.14 10.17
N GLN A 73 28.18 1.90 10.63
CA GLN A 73 28.74 0.73 9.94
C GLN A 73 28.08 0.46 8.59
N ALA A 74 26.76 0.67 8.47
CA ALA A 74 26.04 0.51 7.21
C ALA A 74 26.41 1.58 6.17
N GLN A 75 26.88 2.76 6.63
CA GLN A 75 27.29 3.87 5.77
C GLN A 75 28.77 3.84 5.40
N LEU A 76 29.59 3.01 6.06
CA LEU A 76 31.00 2.84 5.70
C LEU A 76 31.13 2.26 4.29
N THR A 77 31.79 3.01 3.42
CA THR A 77 32.13 2.53 2.08
C THR A 77 33.34 1.59 2.14
N ALA A 78 33.48 0.70 1.14
CA ALA A 78 34.60 -0.24 1.07
C ALA A 78 35.98 0.46 1.08
N THR A 79 36.04 1.67 0.51
CA THR A 79 37.24 2.51 0.51
C THR A 79 37.59 2.97 1.93
N GLU A 80 36.62 3.47 2.69
CA GLU A 80 36.83 3.92 4.07
C GLU A 80 37.23 2.75 4.98
N ALA A 81 36.57 1.60 4.86
CA ALA A 81 36.91 0.40 5.62
C ALA A 81 38.36 -0.08 5.37
N SER A 82 38.89 0.13 4.16
CA SER A 82 40.26 -0.26 3.80
C SER A 82 41.33 0.66 4.39
N LEU A 83 41.00 1.93 4.65
CA LEU A 83 41.91 2.93 5.22
C LEU A 83 42.09 2.75 6.73
N THR A 84 41.06 2.25 7.43
CA THR A 84 41.07 2.05 8.87
C THR A 84 41.82 0.80 9.32
N ARG A 85 42.10 -0.14 8.40
CA ARG A 85 42.80 -1.39 8.75
C ARG A 85 44.31 -1.14 8.81
N PRO A 86 44.99 -1.42 9.95
CA PRO A 86 46.44 -1.30 9.99
C PRO A 86 47.06 -2.25 8.98
N ARG A 87 47.92 -1.73 8.10
CA ARG A 87 48.75 -2.54 7.21
C ARG A 87 49.59 -3.46 8.09
N ARG A 88 49.26 -4.75 8.11
CA ARG A 88 50.15 -5.77 8.68
C ARG A 88 51.49 -5.66 7.94
N ARG A 89 52.54 -5.30 8.68
CA ARG A 89 53.93 -5.44 8.25
C ARG A 89 54.34 -6.90 8.35
#